data_AF-A0A3M8ANB9-F1
#
_entry.id   AF-A0A3M8ANB9-F1
#
_cell.length_a   1.000
_cell.length_b   1.000
_cell.length_c   1.000
_cell.angle_alpha   90.00
_cell.angle_beta   90.00
_cell.angle_gamma   90.00
#
_symmetry.space_group_name_H-M   'P 1'
#
loop_
_entity.id
_entity.type
_entity.pdbx_description
1 polymer ?
#
loop_
_entity_poly.entity_id
_entity_poly.type
_entity_poly.pdbx_seq_one_letter_code
_entity_poly.pdbx_strand_id
1 'polypeptide(L)'
;MQARLYNQYNDSIRIIWRSNTQDDPYVDKTESLKIINNRIVLSEIPTEFHRVLINGYTEIDQRKPNSKKIPDVNDFIVNYSNGVIDFHPSQEGKTVVAVYKGRGMIQYPASRIWAHYPNPDVVMNLQEIIEISRQRVEEIIAATEQAVRAAENANIATEGANIAKDKAIQAAEAAASAANTAIDASKRADDSAKFANDAALTTRLIWLEPVPTYEDIFTTYPNPEIGSTTMVEETGSRYRYEGNGLWRQIDNYTRGSIPLSSPTTDGLMSKEDYSLTHNNLKYRTIAFLLPVITDSGIQKIYLPFDYEGTISSIKGICGTPAASERTTLYIEKISKDNFNGTSELWERILEGSIIFDINASHAFIPSLMNTEVHEGDVFRIVVDEFDPLQEGISITLQIEMK
;
A
#
# COMPACT_ATOMS: atom_id res chain seq x y z
N MET A 1 21.30 -74.37 0.67
CA MET A 1 20.26 -74.86 -0.27
C MET A 1 20.20 -76.38 -0.19
N GLN A 2 19.72 -76.95 0.92
CA GLN A 2 19.78 -78.41 1.14
C GLN A 2 18.71 -78.98 2.10
N ALA A 3 17.58 -78.29 2.27
CA ALA A 3 16.47 -78.80 3.07
C ALA A 3 15.14 -78.33 2.49
N ARG A 4 14.65 -79.00 1.43
CA ARG A 4 13.23 -79.02 1.02
C ARG A 4 12.94 -79.96 -0.16
N LEU A 5 13.69 -81.05 -0.30
CA LEU A 5 13.16 -82.25 -0.97
C LEU A 5 12.19 -82.90 0.01
N TYR A 6 11.03 -82.28 0.18
CA TYR A 6 9.92 -82.80 0.99
C TYR A 6 9.48 -84.11 0.32
N ASN A 7 9.45 -85.19 1.10
CA ASN A 7 9.02 -86.55 0.75
C ASN A 7 8.10 -86.66 -0.49
N GLN A 8 8.67 -86.76 -1.69
CA GLN A 8 7.92 -87.10 -2.91
C GLN A 8 7.19 -88.45 -2.77
N TYR A 9 7.59 -89.28 -1.80
CA TYR A 9 7.01 -90.58 -1.50
C TYR A 9 5.75 -90.55 -0.59
N ASN A 10 5.42 -89.44 0.08
CA ASN A 10 4.30 -89.38 1.05
C ASN A 10 3.17 -88.40 0.69
N ASP A 11 3.05 -87.98 -0.57
CA ASP A 11 1.92 -87.15 -1.02
C ASP A 11 0.73 -88.03 -1.41
N SER A 12 0.12 -88.70 -0.43
CA SER A 12 -1.07 -89.53 -0.67
C SER A 12 -2.32 -88.68 -0.91
N ILE A 13 -3.20 -89.12 -1.81
CA ILE A 13 -4.56 -88.57 -1.90
C ILE A 13 -5.25 -88.84 -0.56
N ARG A 14 -5.71 -87.78 0.10
CA ARG A 14 -6.41 -87.92 1.38
C ARG A 14 -7.91 -87.88 1.10
N ILE A 15 -8.56 -89.00 1.38
CA ILE A 15 -10.00 -89.13 1.25
C ILE A 15 -10.57 -89.17 2.66
N ILE A 16 -11.40 -88.18 2.97
CA ILE A 16 -12.10 -88.09 4.24
C ILE A 16 -13.55 -88.43 3.93
N TRP A 17 -14.05 -89.56 4.45
CA TRP A 17 -15.44 -89.96 4.34
C TRP A 17 -16.04 -90.15 5.72
N ARG A 18 -17.31 -89.79 5.86
CA ARG A 18 -18.07 -90.00 7.10
C ARG A 18 -19.03 -91.17 6.95
N SER A 19 -19.12 -92.01 7.98
CA SER A 19 -19.97 -93.23 7.97
C SER A 19 -21.42 -92.99 8.41
N ASN A 20 -21.76 -91.77 8.86
CA ASN A 20 -23.08 -91.43 9.42
C ASN A 20 -23.48 -92.29 10.61
N THR A 21 -22.50 -92.60 11.46
CA THR A 21 -22.66 -93.24 12.76
C THR A 21 -22.79 -92.17 13.86
N GLN A 22 -23.23 -92.56 15.06
CA GLN A 22 -23.34 -91.62 16.18
C GLN A 22 -22.01 -90.90 16.48
N ASP A 23 -20.87 -91.59 16.27
CA ASP A 23 -19.52 -91.04 16.49
C ASP A 23 -18.94 -90.30 15.26
N ASP A 24 -19.53 -90.45 14.08
CA ASP A 24 -19.06 -89.82 12.83
C ASP A 24 -20.26 -89.43 11.92
N PRO A 25 -21.06 -88.43 12.33
CA PRO A 25 -22.27 -88.02 11.63
C PRO A 25 -21.97 -87.19 10.37
N TYR A 26 -22.90 -87.16 9.42
CA TYR A 26 -22.85 -86.18 8.34
C TYR A 26 -22.97 -84.74 8.88
N VAL A 27 -22.28 -83.80 8.23
CA VAL A 27 -22.21 -82.39 8.66
C VAL A 27 -23.22 -81.55 7.90
N ASP A 28 -24.07 -80.81 8.60
CA ASP A 28 -24.95 -79.82 7.97
C ASP A 28 -24.13 -78.62 7.47
N LYS A 29 -24.28 -78.30 6.18
CA LYS A 29 -23.55 -77.23 5.49
C LYS A 29 -24.53 -76.26 4.84
N THR A 30 -24.22 -74.98 5.01
CA THR A 30 -24.88 -73.87 4.33
C THR A 30 -23.80 -72.97 3.76
N GLU A 31 -23.75 -72.84 2.43
CA GLU A 31 -22.69 -72.10 1.73
C GLU A 31 -23.28 -71.09 0.76
N SER A 32 -22.75 -69.87 0.78
CA SER A 32 -23.08 -68.82 -0.19
C SER A 32 -21.99 -68.78 -1.25
N LEU A 33 -22.31 -69.24 -2.46
CA LEU A 33 -21.35 -69.47 -3.54
C LEU A 33 -21.75 -68.70 -4.79
N LYS A 34 -20.76 -68.11 -5.47
CA LYS A 34 -20.94 -67.45 -6.76
C LYS A 34 -20.80 -68.47 -7.89
N ILE A 35 -21.75 -68.48 -8.82
CA ILE A 35 -21.69 -69.28 -10.03
C ILE A 35 -20.60 -68.71 -10.93
N ILE A 36 -19.56 -69.51 -11.19
CA ILE A 36 -18.44 -69.16 -12.07
C ILE A 36 -18.22 -70.32 -13.05
N ASN A 37 -18.14 -70.01 -14.35
CA ASN A 37 -18.11 -71.00 -15.42
C ASN A 37 -19.31 -71.97 -15.37
N ASN A 38 -20.49 -71.42 -15.09
CA ASN A 38 -21.78 -72.11 -14.96
C ASN A 38 -21.80 -73.17 -13.85
N ARG A 39 -20.87 -73.09 -12.88
CA ARG A 39 -20.69 -74.08 -11.82
C ARG A 39 -20.47 -73.43 -10.46
N ILE A 40 -20.79 -74.19 -9.43
CA ILE A 40 -20.22 -74.00 -8.09
C ILE A 40 -19.58 -75.31 -7.63
N VAL A 41 -18.64 -75.19 -6.71
CA VAL A 41 -17.96 -76.33 -6.07
C VAL A 41 -18.24 -76.24 -4.58
N LEU A 42 -18.88 -77.26 -4.03
CA LEU A 42 -19.18 -77.33 -2.60
C LEU A 42 -17.93 -77.64 -1.79
N SER A 43 -17.84 -77.15 -0.55
CA SER A 43 -16.70 -77.46 0.33
C SER A 43 -16.58 -78.95 0.67
N GLU A 44 -17.71 -79.67 0.73
CA GLU A 44 -17.76 -81.12 0.89
C GLU A 44 -18.68 -81.78 -0.14
N ILE A 45 -18.42 -83.05 -0.42
CA ILE A 45 -19.24 -83.87 -1.28
C ILE A 45 -20.57 -84.13 -0.55
N PRO A 46 -21.72 -83.76 -1.15
CA PRO A 46 -23.02 -83.91 -0.51
C PRO A 46 -23.45 -85.38 -0.47
N THR A 47 -24.33 -85.70 0.47
CA THR A 47 -25.00 -87.01 0.51
C THR A 47 -26.14 -87.04 -0.49
N GLU A 48 -26.20 -88.09 -1.29
CA GLU A 48 -27.28 -88.28 -2.28
C GLU A 48 -28.65 -88.49 -1.62
N PHE A 49 -28.69 -89.07 -0.42
CA PHE A 49 -29.92 -89.31 0.33
C PHE A 49 -30.63 -88.02 0.75
N HIS A 50 -29.87 -87.02 1.24
CA HIS A 50 -30.44 -85.76 1.74
C HIS A 50 -30.57 -84.67 0.68
N ARG A 51 -29.95 -84.88 -0.49
CA ARG A 51 -29.93 -83.94 -1.62
C ARG A 51 -29.33 -82.56 -1.28
N VAL A 52 -29.21 -81.71 -2.30
CA VAL A 52 -28.81 -80.31 -2.12
C VAL A 52 -30.05 -79.44 -2.32
N LEU A 53 -30.24 -78.46 -1.44
CA LEU A 53 -31.33 -77.50 -1.51
C LEU A 53 -30.78 -76.13 -1.86
N ILE A 54 -31.28 -75.54 -2.94
CA ILE A 54 -30.95 -74.19 -3.38
C ILE A 54 -32.25 -73.42 -3.57
N ASN A 55 -32.40 -72.31 -2.85
CA ASN A 55 -33.64 -71.55 -2.88
C ASN A 55 -33.93 -71.00 -4.29
N GLY A 56 -35.14 -71.25 -4.80
CA GLY A 56 -35.57 -70.83 -6.14
C GLY A 56 -35.11 -71.73 -7.28
N TYR A 57 -34.46 -72.86 -6.97
CA TYR A 57 -34.01 -73.82 -7.98
C TYR A 57 -34.49 -75.25 -7.69
N THR A 58 -34.56 -76.08 -8.73
CA THR A 58 -34.95 -77.49 -8.64
C THR A 58 -33.81 -78.42 -9.08
N GLU A 59 -33.49 -79.42 -8.26
CA GLU A 59 -32.47 -80.43 -8.59
C GLU A 59 -33.01 -81.42 -9.64
N ILE A 60 -32.26 -81.61 -10.73
CA ILE A 60 -32.52 -82.66 -11.72
C ILE A 60 -31.79 -83.94 -11.30
N ASP A 61 -32.54 -85.04 -11.11
CA ASP A 61 -31.97 -86.37 -10.88
C ASP A 61 -31.54 -87.02 -12.20
N GLN A 62 -30.22 -87.08 -12.45
CA GLN A 62 -29.62 -87.65 -13.66
C GLN A 62 -29.78 -89.18 -13.81
N ARG A 63 -30.28 -89.89 -12.79
CA ARG A 63 -30.45 -91.35 -12.85
C ARG A 63 -31.73 -91.77 -13.55
N LYS A 64 -32.66 -90.83 -13.78
CA LYS A 64 -33.90 -91.09 -14.50
C LYS A 64 -33.59 -91.27 -15.99
N PRO A 65 -34.10 -92.31 -16.67
CA PRO A 65 -33.78 -92.60 -18.08
C PRO A 65 -34.03 -91.43 -19.04
N ASN A 66 -34.96 -90.53 -18.70
CA ASN A 66 -35.33 -89.34 -19.49
C ASN A 66 -34.87 -88.02 -18.83
N SER A 67 -33.85 -88.02 -17.99
CA SER A 67 -33.34 -86.80 -17.34
C SER A 67 -32.69 -85.86 -18.36
N LYS A 68 -32.95 -84.55 -18.22
CA LYS A 68 -32.28 -83.51 -19.03
C LYS A 68 -30.78 -83.50 -18.73
N LYS A 69 -29.96 -83.39 -19.78
CA LYS A 69 -28.48 -83.31 -19.65
C LYS A 69 -27.98 -81.92 -19.32
N ILE A 70 -28.78 -80.89 -19.60
CA ILE A 70 -28.50 -79.49 -19.34
C ILE A 70 -29.64 -78.95 -18.46
N PRO A 71 -29.34 -78.25 -17.36
CA PRO A 71 -30.38 -77.65 -16.53
C PRO A 71 -31.06 -76.48 -17.25
N ASP A 72 -32.38 -76.35 -17.09
CA ASP A 72 -33.09 -75.13 -17.47
C ASP A 72 -32.74 -73.97 -16.51
N VAL A 73 -33.24 -72.77 -16.80
CA VAL A 73 -32.92 -71.53 -16.08
C VAL A 73 -33.01 -71.68 -14.55
N ASN A 74 -34.02 -72.35 -14.01
CA ASN A 74 -34.21 -72.55 -12.57
C ASN A 74 -33.94 -73.99 -12.11
N ASP A 75 -33.19 -74.75 -12.90
CA ASP A 75 -32.77 -76.10 -12.53
C ASP A 75 -31.27 -76.14 -12.22
N PHE A 76 -30.83 -77.17 -11.53
CA PHE A 76 -29.42 -77.49 -11.35
C PHE A 76 -29.18 -78.99 -11.33
N ILE A 77 -27.93 -79.38 -11.57
CA ILE A 77 -27.49 -80.77 -11.56
C ILE A 77 -26.37 -80.90 -10.54
N VAL A 78 -26.51 -81.85 -9.61
CA VAL A 78 -25.48 -82.14 -8.61
C VAL A 78 -24.70 -83.39 -9.01
N ASN A 79 -23.38 -83.28 -9.05
CA ASN A 79 -22.49 -84.43 -9.14
C ASN A 79 -22.10 -84.90 -7.72
N TYR A 80 -22.82 -85.91 -7.22
CA TYR A 80 -22.58 -86.50 -5.90
C TYR A 80 -21.26 -87.27 -5.75
N SER A 81 -20.47 -87.41 -6.82
CA SER A 81 -19.14 -88.02 -6.76
C SER A 81 -18.06 -87.03 -6.35
N ASN A 82 -18.23 -85.74 -6.66
CA ASN A 82 -17.20 -84.71 -6.46
C ASN A 82 -17.72 -83.38 -5.86
N GLY A 83 -19.03 -83.23 -5.66
CA GLY A 83 -19.62 -82.02 -5.06
C GLY A 83 -19.70 -80.82 -5.99
N VAL A 84 -19.58 -81.02 -7.31
CA VAL A 84 -19.78 -79.97 -8.32
C VAL A 84 -21.27 -79.84 -8.64
N ILE A 85 -21.76 -78.61 -8.76
CA ILE A 85 -23.11 -78.32 -9.20
C ILE A 85 -23.08 -77.50 -10.48
N ASP A 86 -23.76 -77.97 -11.52
CA ASP A 86 -23.91 -77.32 -12.82
C ASP A 86 -25.23 -76.52 -12.86
N PHE A 87 -25.16 -75.29 -13.38
CA PHE A 87 -26.28 -74.38 -13.61
C PHE A 87 -26.44 -74.06 -15.09
N HIS A 88 -27.60 -73.50 -15.44
CA HIS A 88 -27.81 -72.95 -16.77
C HIS A 88 -26.88 -71.73 -17.02
N PRO A 89 -26.30 -71.54 -18.22
CA PRO A 89 -25.37 -70.44 -18.49
C PRO A 89 -25.89 -69.03 -18.20
N SER A 90 -27.21 -68.82 -18.24
CA SER A 90 -27.83 -67.54 -17.88
C SER A 90 -27.75 -67.19 -16.38
N GLN A 91 -27.29 -68.11 -15.54
CA GLN A 91 -27.14 -67.92 -14.09
C GLN A 91 -25.71 -67.52 -13.71
N GLU A 92 -24.81 -67.39 -14.69
CA GLU A 92 -23.42 -66.98 -14.47
C GLU A 92 -23.32 -65.68 -13.67
N GLY A 93 -22.41 -65.67 -12.69
CA GLY A 93 -22.15 -64.51 -11.84
C GLY A 93 -23.15 -64.27 -10.70
N LYS A 94 -24.26 -65.03 -10.62
CA LYS A 94 -25.18 -64.94 -9.48
C LYS A 94 -24.65 -65.69 -8.26
N THR A 95 -25.01 -65.19 -7.08
CA THR A 95 -24.72 -65.86 -5.80
C THR A 95 -25.92 -66.68 -5.36
N VAL A 96 -25.70 -67.95 -5.05
CA VAL A 96 -26.73 -68.89 -4.58
C VAL A 96 -26.35 -69.43 -3.21
N VAL A 97 -27.36 -69.78 -2.42
CA VAL A 97 -27.16 -70.42 -1.11
C VAL A 97 -27.52 -71.90 -1.23
N ALA A 98 -26.53 -72.76 -1.03
CA ALA A 98 -26.68 -74.21 -1.05
C ALA A 98 -26.72 -74.75 0.38
N VAL A 99 -27.75 -75.53 0.69
CA VAL A 99 -27.93 -76.23 1.97
C VAL A 99 -27.89 -77.73 1.72
N TYR A 100 -27.02 -78.45 2.40
CA TYR A 100 -26.81 -79.89 2.18
C TYR A 100 -26.16 -80.58 3.39
N LYS A 101 -26.19 -81.92 3.40
CA LYS A 101 -25.39 -82.73 4.33
C LYS A 101 -24.10 -83.20 3.66
N GLY A 102 -22.96 -82.80 4.19
CA GLY A 102 -21.63 -83.18 3.73
C GLY A 102 -21.21 -84.56 4.24
N ARG A 103 -20.82 -85.45 3.32
CA ARG A 103 -20.27 -86.78 3.64
C ARG A 103 -18.75 -86.84 3.68
N GLY A 104 -18.07 -85.75 3.32
CA GLY A 104 -16.61 -85.69 3.31
C GLY A 104 -16.04 -85.07 2.03
N MET A 105 -14.74 -85.22 1.79
CA MET A 105 -14.04 -84.60 0.67
C MET A 105 -12.82 -85.40 0.22
N ILE A 106 -12.39 -85.15 -1.01
CA ILE A 106 -11.16 -85.71 -1.59
C ILE A 106 -10.14 -84.57 -1.74
N GLN A 107 -9.01 -84.68 -1.06
CA GLN A 107 -7.92 -83.72 -1.12
C GLN A 107 -6.80 -84.25 -2.02
N TYR A 108 -6.49 -83.49 -3.07
CA TYR A 108 -5.38 -83.77 -3.98
C TYR A 108 -4.15 -82.95 -3.57
N PRO A 109 -2.98 -83.57 -3.37
CA PRO A 109 -1.75 -82.83 -3.12
C PRO A 109 -1.32 -82.07 -4.39
N ALA A 110 -0.88 -80.82 -4.23
CA ALA A 110 -0.50 -79.94 -5.35
C ALA A 110 0.65 -80.51 -6.20
N SER A 111 1.53 -81.33 -5.62
CA SER A 111 2.62 -82.03 -6.31
C SER A 111 2.13 -83.04 -7.37
N ARG A 112 0.87 -83.50 -7.28
CA ARG A 112 0.25 -84.44 -8.23
C ARG A 112 -0.67 -83.78 -9.25
N ILE A 113 -0.79 -82.46 -9.22
CA ILE A 113 -1.57 -81.69 -10.19
C ILE A 113 -0.58 -81.13 -11.21
N TRP A 114 -0.54 -81.72 -12.40
CA TRP A 114 0.33 -81.28 -13.49
C TRP A 114 -0.37 -80.23 -14.35
N ALA A 115 0.27 -79.09 -14.51
CA ALA A 115 -0.15 -78.05 -15.42
C ALA A 115 0.80 -78.02 -16.61
N HIS A 116 0.23 -77.95 -17.82
CA HIS A 116 1.02 -77.63 -19.00
C HIS A 116 1.24 -76.12 -19.00
N TYR A 117 2.50 -75.71 -18.87
CA TYR A 117 2.90 -74.35 -19.21
C TYR A 117 2.70 -74.17 -20.74
N PRO A 118 2.53 -72.96 -21.30
CA PRO A 118 2.36 -72.75 -22.75
C PRO A 118 3.43 -73.38 -23.67
N ASN A 119 4.51 -73.95 -23.10
CA ASN A 119 5.48 -74.77 -23.81
C ASN A 119 5.18 -76.27 -23.58
N PRO A 120 4.83 -77.05 -24.63
CA PRO A 120 4.37 -78.44 -24.50
C PRO A 120 5.40 -79.40 -23.87
N ASP A 121 6.67 -79.03 -23.84
CA ASP A 121 7.75 -79.88 -23.35
C ASP A 121 8.03 -79.74 -21.85
N VAL A 122 7.44 -78.75 -21.16
CA VAL A 122 7.69 -78.48 -19.74
C VAL A 122 6.42 -78.71 -18.92
N VAL A 123 6.34 -79.90 -18.31
CA VAL A 123 5.31 -80.23 -17.32
C VAL A 123 5.81 -79.80 -15.95
N MET A 124 5.13 -78.84 -15.32
CA MET A 124 5.36 -78.47 -13.91
C MET A 124 4.17 -78.91 -13.08
N ASN A 125 4.42 -79.30 -11.83
CA ASN A 125 3.33 -79.50 -10.88
C ASN A 125 2.92 -78.16 -10.23
N LEU A 126 1.71 -78.12 -9.68
CA LEU A 126 1.17 -76.92 -9.05
C LEU A 126 2.03 -76.47 -7.85
N GLN A 127 2.68 -77.39 -7.13
CA GLN A 127 3.56 -77.07 -6.01
C GLN A 127 4.78 -76.26 -6.47
N GLU A 128 5.42 -76.65 -7.58
CA GLU A 128 6.54 -75.93 -8.20
C GLU A 128 6.12 -74.53 -8.64
N ILE A 129 4.94 -74.39 -9.24
CA ILE A 129 4.40 -73.08 -9.64
C ILE A 129 4.21 -72.17 -8.42
N ILE A 130 3.69 -72.70 -7.31
CA ILE A 130 3.52 -71.93 -6.06
C ILE A 130 4.87 -71.49 -5.50
N GLU A 131 5.87 -72.37 -5.49
CA GLU A 131 7.19 -72.07 -4.96
C GLU A 131 7.92 -71.02 -5.81
N ILE A 132 7.90 -71.18 -7.13
CA ILE A 132 8.45 -70.19 -8.07
C ILE A 132 7.74 -68.84 -7.89
N SER A 133 6.40 -68.85 -7.77
CA SER A 133 5.63 -67.62 -7.58
C SER A 133 6.00 -66.92 -6.27
N ARG A 134 6.14 -67.68 -5.18
CA ARG A 134 6.58 -67.13 -3.88
C ARG A 134 7.98 -66.52 -3.99
N GLN A 135 8.93 -67.24 -4.60
CA GLN A 135 10.29 -66.74 -4.78
C GLN A 135 10.31 -65.44 -5.59
N ARG A 136 9.58 -65.38 -6.71
CA ARG A 136 9.48 -64.16 -7.52
C ARG A 136 8.86 -63.00 -6.75
N VAL A 137 7.86 -63.26 -5.92
CA VAL A 137 7.27 -62.22 -5.06
C VAL A 137 8.29 -61.69 -4.05
N GLU A 138 9.08 -62.57 -3.42
CA GLU A 138 10.16 -62.17 -2.50
C GLU A 138 11.24 -61.33 -3.21
N GLU A 139 11.65 -61.72 -4.42
CA GLU A 139 12.59 -60.96 -5.25
C GLU A 139 12.04 -59.57 -5.61
N ILE A 140 10.76 -59.48 -5.97
CA ILE A 140 10.10 -58.20 -6.28
C ILE A 140 10.04 -57.30 -5.05
N ILE A 141 9.73 -57.86 -3.87
CA ILE A 141 9.72 -57.08 -2.61
C ILE A 141 11.11 -56.50 -2.36
N ALA A 142 12.17 -57.32 -2.43
CA ALA A 142 13.53 -56.86 -2.22
C ALA A 142 13.96 -55.77 -3.23
N ALA A 143 13.63 -55.94 -4.51
CA ALA A 143 13.91 -54.94 -5.55
C ALA A 143 13.14 -53.63 -5.31
N THR A 144 11.89 -53.72 -4.84
CA THR A 144 11.07 -52.56 -4.53
C THR A 144 11.62 -51.79 -3.34
N GLU A 145 12.04 -52.47 -2.28
CA GLU A 145 12.69 -51.83 -1.12
C GLU A 145 13.97 -51.09 -1.52
N GLN A 146 14.80 -51.70 -2.37
CA GLN A 146 15.99 -51.06 -2.89
C GLN A 146 15.66 -49.81 -3.73
N ALA A 147 14.64 -49.88 -4.58
CA ALA A 147 14.20 -48.74 -5.38
C ALA A 147 13.69 -47.59 -4.51
N VAL A 148 12.93 -47.88 -3.44
CA VAL A 148 12.46 -46.88 -2.48
C VAL A 148 13.63 -46.19 -1.78
N ARG A 149 14.60 -46.95 -1.26
CA ARG A 149 15.81 -46.37 -0.63
C ARG A 149 16.61 -45.50 -1.60
N ALA A 150 16.72 -45.92 -2.87
CA ALA A 150 17.40 -45.13 -3.89
C ALA A 150 16.66 -43.80 -4.16
N ALA A 151 15.33 -43.83 -4.21
CA ALA A 151 14.51 -42.63 -4.36
C ALA A 151 14.62 -41.69 -3.15
N GLU A 152 14.61 -42.21 -1.92
CA GLU A 152 14.81 -41.43 -0.70
C GLU A 152 16.17 -40.72 -0.70
N ASN A 153 17.24 -41.45 -1.02
CA ASN A 153 18.58 -40.87 -1.12
C ASN A 153 18.67 -39.79 -2.21
N ALA A 154 18.00 -39.98 -3.34
CA ALA A 154 17.93 -38.98 -4.41
C ALA A 154 17.18 -37.71 -3.98
N ASN A 155 16.10 -37.86 -3.21
CA ASN A 155 15.35 -36.74 -2.64
C ASN A 155 16.19 -35.94 -1.65
N ILE A 156 16.91 -36.61 -0.73
CA ILE A 156 17.82 -35.96 0.22
C ILE A 156 18.93 -35.19 -0.52
N ALA A 157 19.52 -35.78 -1.55
CA ALA A 157 20.53 -35.12 -2.37
C ALA A 157 19.97 -33.89 -3.11
N THR A 158 18.73 -33.98 -3.61
CA THR A 158 18.03 -32.87 -4.27
C THR A 158 17.76 -31.73 -3.30
N GLU A 159 17.30 -32.03 -2.08
CA GLU A 159 17.09 -31.04 -1.03
C GLU A 159 18.39 -30.34 -0.64
N GLY A 160 19.48 -31.11 -0.47
CA GLY A 160 20.81 -30.56 -0.22
C GLY A 160 21.30 -29.64 -1.34
N ALA A 161 21.04 -30.00 -2.61
CA ALA A 161 21.37 -29.16 -3.76
C ALA A 161 20.56 -27.86 -3.79
N ASN A 162 19.27 -27.91 -3.45
CA ASN A 162 18.43 -26.71 -3.36
C ASN A 162 18.92 -25.75 -2.27
N ILE A 163 19.27 -26.26 -1.08
CA ILE A 163 19.85 -25.44 0.00
C ILE A 163 21.15 -24.79 -0.45
N ALA A 164 22.02 -25.52 -1.15
CA ALA A 164 23.28 -24.97 -1.66
C ALA A 164 23.04 -23.89 -2.72
N LYS A 165 22.06 -24.10 -3.61
CA LYS A 165 21.63 -23.11 -4.60
C LYS A 165 21.12 -21.84 -3.94
N ASP A 166 20.24 -21.94 -2.94
CA ASP A 166 19.67 -20.79 -2.26
C ASP A 166 20.76 -19.96 -1.55
N LYS A 167 21.74 -20.63 -0.92
CA LYS A 167 22.91 -19.95 -0.34
C LYS A 167 23.75 -19.23 -1.40
N ALA A 168 23.92 -19.82 -2.57
CA ALA A 168 24.66 -19.20 -3.66
C ALA A 168 23.93 -17.96 -4.20
N ILE A 169 22.60 -18.01 -4.32
CA ILE A 169 21.77 -16.87 -4.71
C ILE A 169 21.90 -15.74 -3.68
N GLN A 170 21.75 -16.05 -2.39
CA GLN A 170 21.88 -15.06 -1.32
C GLN A 170 23.26 -14.38 -1.33
N ALA A 171 24.33 -15.15 -1.55
CA ALA A 171 25.67 -14.60 -1.66
C ALA A 171 25.84 -13.67 -2.89
N ALA A 172 25.24 -14.05 -4.03
CA ALA A 172 25.26 -13.22 -5.23
C ALA A 172 24.48 -11.90 -5.05
N GLU A 173 23.32 -11.94 -4.40
CA GLU A 173 22.52 -10.75 -4.08
C GLU A 173 23.26 -9.80 -3.14
N ALA A 174 23.91 -10.35 -2.09
CA ALA A 174 24.73 -9.57 -1.18
C ALA A 174 25.90 -8.89 -1.91
N ALA A 175 26.57 -9.61 -2.82
CA ALA A 175 27.65 -9.05 -3.64
C ALA A 175 27.13 -7.93 -4.58
N ALA A 176 25.96 -8.11 -5.21
CA ALA A 176 25.36 -7.09 -6.05
C ALA A 176 24.98 -5.83 -5.25
N SER A 177 24.41 -5.99 -4.06
CA SER A 177 24.08 -4.87 -3.16
C SER A 177 25.34 -4.09 -2.74
N ALA A 178 26.41 -4.79 -2.38
CA ALA A 178 27.70 -4.18 -2.06
C ALA A 178 28.29 -3.42 -3.25
N ALA A 179 28.20 -3.97 -4.46
CA ALA A 179 28.66 -3.32 -5.69
C ALA A 179 27.88 -2.02 -5.97
N ASN A 180 26.55 -2.05 -5.85
CA ASN A 180 25.72 -0.86 -6.04
C ASN A 180 26.05 0.24 -5.02
N THR A 181 26.26 -0.15 -3.75
CA THR A 181 26.67 0.78 -2.69
C THR A 181 28.02 1.45 -3.02
N ALA A 182 28.97 0.67 -3.55
CA ALA A 182 30.27 1.19 -3.96
C ALA A 182 30.15 2.14 -5.16
N ILE A 183 29.29 1.84 -6.14
CA ILE A 183 29.01 2.71 -7.28
C ILE A 183 28.42 4.05 -6.80
N ASP A 184 27.46 4.03 -5.89
CA ASP A 184 26.83 5.24 -5.37
C ASP A 184 27.79 6.07 -4.50
N ALA A 185 28.66 5.41 -3.74
CA ALA A 185 29.75 6.08 -3.03
C ALA A 185 30.72 6.76 -4.01
N SER A 186 31.09 6.08 -5.10
CA SER A 186 31.96 6.65 -6.14
C SER A 186 31.34 7.86 -6.81
N LYS A 187 30.05 7.80 -7.18
CA LYS A 187 29.34 8.95 -7.77
C LYS A 187 29.33 10.15 -6.84
N ARG A 188 29.01 9.94 -5.56
CA ARG A 188 29.04 11.01 -4.55
C ARG A 188 30.42 11.62 -4.37
N ALA A 189 31.47 10.79 -4.42
CA ALA A 189 32.84 11.27 -4.35
C ALA A 189 33.18 12.13 -5.58
N ASP A 190 32.80 11.71 -6.79
CA ASP A 190 33.01 12.47 -8.02
C ASP A 190 32.28 13.81 -8.01
N ASP A 191 31.00 13.82 -7.59
CA ASP A 191 30.21 15.04 -7.48
C ASP A 191 30.78 16.00 -6.42
N SER A 192 31.22 15.47 -5.28
CA SER A 192 31.88 16.25 -4.24
C SER A 192 33.22 16.82 -4.74
N ALA A 193 33.98 16.05 -5.51
CA ALA A 193 35.24 16.50 -6.09
C ALA A 193 35.03 17.61 -7.12
N LYS A 194 34.01 17.50 -7.98
CA LYS A 194 33.61 18.57 -8.91
C LYS A 194 33.20 19.83 -8.17
N PHE A 195 32.32 19.71 -7.17
CA PHE A 195 31.90 20.84 -6.36
C PHE A 195 33.08 21.53 -5.65
N ALA A 196 34.02 20.75 -5.09
CA ALA A 196 35.22 21.30 -4.46
C ALA A 196 36.13 22.02 -5.47
N ASN A 197 36.26 21.49 -6.70
CA ASN A 197 37.04 22.12 -7.76
C ASN A 197 36.38 23.43 -8.23
N ASP A 198 35.06 23.42 -8.44
CA ASP A 198 34.28 24.61 -8.81
C ASP A 198 34.37 25.68 -7.73
N ALA A 199 34.23 25.30 -6.45
CA ALA A 199 34.43 26.20 -5.31
C ALA A 199 35.85 26.79 -5.28
N ALA A 200 36.89 25.99 -5.54
CA ALA A 200 38.27 26.48 -5.58
C ALA A 200 38.47 27.51 -6.71
N LEU A 201 37.96 27.22 -7.91
CA LEU A 201 38.03 28.14 -9.07
C LEU A 201 37.21 29.42 -8.84
N THR A 202 36.04 29.31 -8.20
CA THR A 202 35.14 30.45 -7.91
C THR A 202 35.49 31.20 -6.63
N THR A 203 36.48 30.76 -5.84
CA THR A 203 36.96 31.52 -4.67
C THR A 203 38.26 32.28 -4.97
N ARG A 204 39.11 31.80 -5.89
CA ARG A 204 40.39 32.45 -6.25
C ARG A 204 40.21 33.88 -6.80
N LEU A 205 40.65 34.91 -6.08
CA LEU A 205 40.60 36.31 -6.55
C LEU A 205 41.95 36.68 -7.18
N ILE A 206 41.92 37.13 -8.43
CA ILE A 206 43.07 37.70 -9.14
C ILE A 206 42.81 39.19 -9.29
N TRP A 207 43.49 40.03 -8.53
CA TRP A 207 43.24 41.47 -8.52
C TRP A 207 43.83 42.14 -9.75
N LEU A 208 43.00 42.92 -10.43
CA LEU A 208 43.34 43.77 -11.58
C LEU A 208 43.24 45.24 -11.20
N GLU A 209 43.80 46.12 -12.03
CA GLU A 209 43.71 47.57 -11.81
C GLU A 209 42.24 48.06 -11.93
N PRO A 210 41.83 49.07 -11.14
CA PRO A 210 40.50 49.67 -11.24
C PRO A 210 40.24 50.29 -12.61
N VAL A 211 38.96 50.35 -12.99
CA VAL A 211 38.49 51.01 -14.22
C VAL A 211 37.49 52.12 -13.89
N PRO A 212 37.38 53.18 -14.70
CA PRO A 212 36.45 54.27 -14.43
C PRO A 212 34.99 53.84 -14.42
N THR A 213 34.54 53.12 -15.46
CA THR A 213 33.14 52.68 -15.64
C THR A 213 33.02 51.15 -15.83
N TYR A 214 31.80 50.62 -15.72
CA TYR A 214 31.56 49.18 -15.95
C TYR A 214 31.82 48.75 -17.39
N GLU A 215 31.53 49.60 -18.38
CA GLU A 215 31.77 49.28 -19.79
C GLU A 215 33.27 49.16 -20.10
N ASP A 216 34.11 49.92 -19.38
CA ASP A 216 35.57 49.89 -19.53
C ASP A 216 36.20 48.56 -19.13
N ILE A 217 35.48 47.72 -18.36
CA ILE A 217 35.96 46.38 -18.00
C ILE A 217 36.18 45.53 -19.26
N PHE A 218 35.25 45.59 -20.23
CA PHE A 218 35.29 44.76 -21.42
C PHE A 218 36.35 45.20 -22.43
N THR A 219 36.69 46.49 -22.43
CA THR A 219 37.70 47.06 -23.33
C THR A 219 39.11 46.93 -22.74
N THR A 220 39.26 47.12 -21.43
CA THR A 220 40.54 47.04 -20.72
C THR A 220 40.99 45.59 -20.53
N TYR A 221 40.05 44.68 -20.27
CA TYR A 221 40.32 43.26 -20.03
C TYR A 221 39.52 42.37 -21.01
N PRO A 222 39.93 42.26 -22.28
CA PRO A 222 39.20 41.51 -23.30
C PRO A 222 39.32 39.98 -23.15
N ASN A 223 40.41 39.48 -22.53
CA ASN A 223 40.65 38.06 -22.29
C ASN A 223 40.99 37.79 -20.80
N PRO A 224 40.06 38.01 -19.86
CA PRO A 224 40.32 37.81 -18.44
C PRO A 224 40.29 36.32 -18.06
N GLU A 225 41.09 35.92 -17.07
CA GLU A 225 41.04 34.57 -16.51
C GLU A 225 39.91 34.46 -15.46
N ILE A 226 39.34 33.26 -15.28
CA ILE A 226 38.36 33.01 -14.20
C ILE A 226 38.96 33.38 -12.84
N GLY A 227 38.22 34.21 -12.10
CA GLY A 227 38.65 34.79 -10.82
C GLY A 227 39.28 36.18 -10.91
N SER A 228 39.53 36.69 -12.12
CA SER A 228 39.93 38.10 -12.34
C SER A 228 38.92 39.04 -11.72
N THR A 229 39.39 40.03 -10.96
CA THR A 229 38.57 40.92 -10.15
C THR A 229 39.06 42.35 -10.30
N THR A 230 38.17 43.26 -10.68
CA THR A 230 38.46 44.70 -10.80
C THR A 230 37.38 45.52 -10.08
N MET A 231 37.67 46.79 -9.82
CA MET A 231 36.77 47.76 -9.20
C MET A 231 36.38 48.83 -10.22
N VAL A 232 35.11 49.20 -10.23
CA VAL A 232 34.61 50.36 -10.95
C VAL A 232 34.71 51.59 -10.04
N GLU A 233 35.54 52.56 -10.39
CA GLU A 233 35.84 53.73 -9.56
C GLU A 233 34.60 54.59 -9.30
N GLU A 234 33.74 54.78 -10.30
CA GLU A 234 32.53 55.60 -10.20
C GLU A 234 31.57 55.10 -9.10
N THR A 235 31.41 53.78 -8.98
CA THR A 235 30.42 53.17 -8.09
C THR A 235 31.04 52.51 -6.85
N GLY A 236 32.36 52.32 -6.84
CA GLY A 236 33.08 51.50 -5.87
C GLY A 236 32.74 50.00 -5.93
N SER A 237 32.02 49.56 -6.95
CA SER A 237 31.59 48.16 -7.08
C SER A 237 32.73 47.29 -7.57
N ARG A 238 32.94 46.13 -6.93
CA ARG A 238 33.92 45.12 -7.34
C ARG A 238 33.22 44.02 -8.13
N TYR A 239 33.76 43.73 -9.31
CA TYR A 239 33.28 42.69 -10.22
C TYR A 239 34.32 41.60 -10.37
N ARG A 240 33.84 40.36 -10.43
CA ARG A 240 34.63 39.15 -10.63
C ARG A 240 34.21 38.45 -11.92
N TYR A 241 35.17 38.03 -12.72
CA TYR A 241 34.95 37.27 -13.93
C TYR A 241 34.68 35.78 -13.61
N GLU A 242 33.54 35.26 -14.07
CA GLU A 242 33.12 33.85 -13.88
C GLU A 242 33.27 32.97 -15.13
N GLY A 243 33.80 33.53 -16.23
CA GLY A 243 33.90 32.85 -17.53
C GLY A 243 32.79 33.26 -18.50
N ASN A 244 32.93 32.87 -19.77
CA ASN A 244 31.95 33.13 -20.85
C ASN A 244 31.55 34.60 -21.03
N GLY A 245 32.45 35.55 -20.72
CA GLY A 245 32.17 36.99 -20.86
C GLY A 245 31.36 37.59 -19.70
N LEU A 246 31.09 36.83 -18.63
CA LEU A 246 30.25 37.28 -17.53
C LEU A 246 31.09 37.81 -16.36
N TRP A 247 30.81 39.07 -15.99
CA TRP A 247 31.33 39.71 -14.79
C TRP A 247 30.21 39.79 -13.75
N ARG A 248 30.40 39.16 -12.59
CA ARG A 248 29.47 39.19 -11.46
C ARG A 248 29.93 40.22 -10.44
N GLN A 249 29.03 41.10 -9.99
CA GLN A 249 29.33 41.98 -8.86
C GLN A 249 29.45 41.14 -7.58
N ILE A 250 30.58 41.25 -6.88
CA ILE A 250 30.86 40.48 -5.66
C ILE A 250 30.87 41.34 -4.40
N ASP A 251 31.10 42.64 -4.53
CA ASP A 251 31.18 43.54 -3.38
C ASP A 251 30.99 45.01 -3.81
N ASN A 252 30.80 45.91 -2.85
CA ASN A 252 30.91 47.35 -3.04
C ASN A 252 31.82 47.95 -1.96
N TYR A 253 32.99 48.44 -2.38
CA TYR A 253 34.04 48.97 -1.52
C TYR A 253 33.59 50.18 -0.70
N THR A 254 32.66 50.99 -1.22
CA THR A 254 32.23 52.24 -0.59
C THR A 254 31.06 52.04 0.39
N ARG A 255 30.31 50.94 0.29
CA ARG A 255 29.06 50.74 1.06
C ARG A 255 29.07 49.53 2.00
N GLY A 256 30.12 48.69 1.95
CA GLY A 256 30.07 47.38 2.60
C GLY A 256 29.03 46.48 1.93
N SER A 257 29.18 45.16 2.07
CA SER A 257 28.41 44.17 1.30
C SER A 257 26.94 44.00 1.74
N ILE A 258 26.33 45.00 2.40
CA ILE A 258 24.95 44.93 2.91
C ILE A 258 24.03 45.71 1.96
N PRO A 259 23.08 45.05 1.26
CA PRO A 259 22.12 45.74 0.40
C PRO A 259 21.19 46.66 1.21
N LEU A 260 20.65 47.71 0.56
CA LEU A 260 19.60 48.54 1.16
C LEU A 260 18.32 47.71 1.30
N SER A 261 17.62 47.86 2.42
CA SER A 261 16.33 47.20 2.63
C SER A 261 15.28 47.77 1.68
N SER A 262 14.51 46.90 1.05
CA SER A 262 13.40 47.27 0.17
C SER A 262 12.19 46.39 0.50
N PRO A 263 10.99 46.68 -0.06
CA PRO A 263 9.82 45.82 0.15
C PRO A 263 10.02 44.36 -0.33
N THR A 264 11.04 44.10 -1.15
CA THR A 264 11.29 42.79 -1.76
C THR A 264 12.61 42.15 -1.35
N THR A 265 13.52 42.91 -0.72
CA THR A 265 14.88 42.47 -0.44
C THR A 265 15.29 42.88 0.97
N ASP A 266 15.77 41.92 1.76
CA ASP A 266 16.33 42.17 3.08
C ASP A 266 17.65 42.94 2.95
N GLY A 267 17.86 43.92 3.82
CA GLY A 267 19.04 44.77 3.85
C GLY A 267 19.53 45.02 5.27
N LEU A 268 19.83 46.27 5.60
CA LEU A 268 20.13 46.70 6.98
C LEU A 268 18.97 46.47 7.97
N MET A 269 17.76 46.20 7.47
CA MET A 269 16.59 45.71 8.20
C MET A 269 15.83 44.70 7.33
N SER A 270 14.94 43.91 7.94
CA SER A 270 14.10 42.96 7.20
C SER A 270 13.09 43.68 6.29
N LYS A 271 12.70 43.05 5.18
CA LYS A 271 11.64 43.57 4.30
C LYS A 271 10.29 43.70 5.02
N GLU A 272 10.03 42.86 6.03
CA GLU A 272 8.86 42.93 6.89
C GLU A 272 8.90 44.19 7.77
N ASP A 273 10.03 44.47 8.44
CA ASP A 273 10.19 45.67 9.29
C ASP A 273 10.18 46.96 8.46
N TYR A 274 10.76 46.93 7.26
CA TYR A 274 10.71 48.04 6.30
C TYR A 274 9.26 48.38 5.93
N SER A 275 8.45 47.36 5.64
CA SER A 275 7.04 47.53 5.28
C SER A 275 6.19 48.05 6.45
N LEU A 276 6.48 47.60 7.66
CA LEU A 276 5.77 48.02 8.88
C LEU A 276 6.06 49.47 9.28
N THR A 277 7.30 49.91 9.13
CA THR A 277 7.74 51.25 9.57
C THR A 277 7.47 52.32 8.51
N HIS A 278 7.75 52.03 7.24
CA HIS A 278 7.69 53.06 6.20
C HIS A 278 6.26 53.34 5.70
N ASN A 279 5.40 52.31 5.61
CA ASN A 279 4.05 52.48 5.06
C ASN A 279 3.02 52.95 6.11
N ASN A 280 3.14 52.52 7.37
CA ASN A 280 2.14 52.82 8.41
C ASN A 280 2.36 54.19 9.08
N LEU A 281 3.56 54.77 9.01
CA LEU A 281 3.85 56.11 9.56
C LEU A 281 3.42 57.26 8.62
N LYS A 282 2.86 56.94 7.45
CA LYS A 282 2.42 57.93 6.46
C LYS A 282 1.20 58.75 6.90
N TYR A 283 0.39 58.25 7.85
CA TYR A 283 -0.84 58.91 8.29
C TYR A 283 -0.81 59.23 9.78
N ARG A 284 -1.26 60.43 10.16
CA ARG A 284 -1.57 60.83 11.54
C ARG A 284 -3.03 61.24 11.67
N THR A 285 -3.60 61.11 12.86
CA THR A 285 -5.03 61.36 13.10
C THR A 285 -5.23 62.43 14.17
N ILE A 286 -6.09 63.41 13.88
CA ILE A 286 -6.65 64.35 14.86
C ILE A 286 -8.06 63.86 15.21
N ALA A 287 -8.43 63.87 16.49
CA ALA A 287 -9.77 63.46 16.93
C ALA A 287 -10.39 64.53 17.84
N PHE A 288 -11.53 65.07 17.44
CA PHE A 288 -12.41 65.87 18.28
C PHE A 288 -13.43 64.95 18.95
N LEU A 289 -13.47 65.00 20.28
CA LEU A 289 -14.41 64.22 21.09
C LEU A 289 -15.34 65.19 21.83
N LEU A 290 -16.63 65.10 21.53
CA LEU A 290 -17.70 65.90 22.12
C LEU A 290 -18.69 64.95 22.81
N PRO A 291 -18.49 64.62 24.10
CA PRO A 291 -19.36 63.70 24.83
C PRO A 291 -20.81 64.18 24.90
N VAL A 292 -21.01 65.48 25.18
CA VAL A 292 -22.32 66.15 25.20
C VAL A 292 -22.10 67.59 24.71
N ILE A 293 -22.97 68.09 23.85
CA ILE A 293 -22.96 69.50 23.42
C ILE A 293 -23.87 70.28 24.38
N THR A 294 -23.34 71.31 25.04
CA THR A 294 -24.11 72.15 25.97
C THR A 294 -24.53 73.48 25.38
N ASP A 295 -23.76 74.00 24.41
CA ASP A 295 -23.96 75.32 23.82
C ASP A 295 -23.57 75.30 22.33
N SER A 296 -24.27 76.11 21.53
CA SER A 296 -23.88 76.40 20.15
C SER A 296 -22.73 77.41 20.09
N GLY A 297 -22.00 77.40 18.98
CA GLY A 297 -20.81 78.21 18.76
C GLY A 297 -19.50 77.45 18.95
N ILE A 298 -18.44 78.20 19.21
CA ILE A 298 -17.07 77.69 19.27
C ILE A 298 -16.91 76.78 20.49
N GLN A 299 -16.53 75.52 20.25
CA GLN A 299 -16.21 74.60 21.33
C GLN A 299 -14.80 74.89 21.84
N LYS A 300 -14.60 74.78 23.16
CA LYS A 300 -13.33 75.13 23.84
C LYS A 300 -12.25 74.03 23.68
N ILE A 301 -12.14 73.46 22.48
CA ILE A 301 -11.17 72.42 22.12
C ILE A 301 -10.30 72.98 20.99
N TYR A 302 -9.02 73.18 21.28
CA TYR A 302 -8.01 73.64 20.33
C TYR A 302 -6.93 72.59 20.22
N LEU A 303 -6.71 72.05 19.02
CA LEU A 303 -5.75 70.98 18.77
C LEU A 303 -4.65 71.49 17.85
N PRO A 304 -3.44 71.76 18.36
CA PRO A 304 -2.28 72.03 17.51
C PRO A 304 -1.83 70.75 16.80
N PHE A 305 -1.32 70.88 15.58
CA PHE A 305 -0.77 69.77 14.81
C PHE A 305 0.67 70.07 14.38
N ASP A 306 1.63 69.33 14.92
CA ASP A 306 3.06 69.63 14.82
C ASP A 306 3.75 69.07 13.56
N TYR A 307 3.02 68.82 12.47
CA TYR A 307 3.60 68.23 11.27
C TYR A 307 3.03 68.81 9.98
N GLU A 308 3.82 68.80 8.91
CA GLU A 308 3.36 69.13 7.56
C GLU A 308 2.62 67.95 6.93
N GLY A 309 1.49 68.24 6.28
CA GLY A 309 0.72 67.19 5.62
C GLY A 309 -0.50 67.71 4.85
N THR A 310 -1.27 66.77 4.34
CA THR A 310 -2.55 67.02 3.66
C THR A 310 -3.66 66.21 4.29
N ILE A 311 -4.79 66.86 4.60
CA ILE A 311 -6.00 66.18 5.10
C ILE A 311 -6.51 65.23 4.02
N SER A 312 -6.47 63.93 4.29
CA SER A 312 -6.86 62.88 3.35
C SER A 312 -8.31 62.46 3.52
N SER A 313 -8.84 62.43 4.75
CA SER A 313 -10.24 62.13 5.01
C SER A 313 -10.72 62.65 6.36
N ILE A 314 -12.05 62.88 6.46
CA ILE A 314 -12.72 63.21 7.73
C ILE A 314 -13.86 62.21 7.93
N LYS A 315 -14.03 61.72 9.16
CA LYS A 315 -15.12 60.82 9.55
C LYS A 315 -15.76 61.30 10.83
N GLY A 316 -17.10 61.37 10.84
CA GLY A 316 -17.90 61.71 12.01
C GLY A 316 -18.78 60.55 12.44
N ILE A 317 -18.77 60.23 13.73
CA ILE A 317 -19.66 59.25 14.36
C ILE A 317 -20.25 59.81 15.64
N CYS A 318 -21.39 59.28 16.09
CA CYS A 318 -21.95 59.59 17.41
C CYS A 318 -22.40 58.31 18.13
N GLY A 319 -22.39 58.35 19.47
CA GLY A 319 -22.86 57.24 20.31
C GLY A 319 -24.38 57.18 20.37
N THR A 320 -25.01 58.31 20.69
CA THR A 320 -26.47 58.47 20.72
C THR A 320 -26.86 59.41 19.59
N PRO A 321 -27.63 58.96 18.57
CA PRO A 321 -28.08 59.80 17.46
C PRO A 321 -29.00 60.95 17.90
N ALA A 322 -29.08 61.98 17.07
CA ALA A 322 -30.05 63.07 17.27
C ALA A 322 -31.49 62.55 17.10
N ALA A 323 -32.42 63.04 17.92
CA ALA A 323 -33.78 62.49 18.05
C ALA A 323 -34.86 63.42 17.48
N SER A 324 -34.63 64.73 17.49
CA SER A 324 -35.63 65.77 17.25
C SER A 324 -35.17 66.82 16.24
N GLU A 325 -33.90 67.20 16.28
CA GLU A 325 -33.31 68.18 15.37
C GLU A 325 -32.00 67.64 14.78
N ARG A 326 -31.56 68.18 13.66
CA ARG A 326 -30.27 67.81 13.06
C ARG A 326 -29.15 68.55 13.76
N THR A 327 -28.02 67.89 13.99
CA THR A 327 -26.83 68.56 14.51
C THR A 327 -25.89 68.89 13.36
N THR A 328 -25.52 70.16 13.29
CA THR A 328 -24.62 70.69 12.27
C THR A 328 -23.41 71.36 12.91
N LEU A 329 -22.22 71.01 12.43
CA LEU A 329 -20.96 71.54 12.95
C LEU A 329 -19.93 71.64 11.83
N TYR A 330 -18.87 72.40 12.02
CA TYR A 330 -17.76 72.45 11.07
C TYR A 330 -16.43 72.62 11.81
N ILE A 331 -15.35 72.37 11.08
CA ILE A 331 -13.99 72.48 11.58
C ILE A 331 -13.33 73.67 10.91
N GLU A 332 -12.62 74.43 11.71
CA GLU A 332 -11.80 75.54 11.24
C GLU A 332 -10.34 75.32 11.63
N LYS A 333 -9.46 75.88 10.81
CA LYS A 333 -8.01 75.84 10.98
C LYS A 333 -7.48 77.27 10.99
N ILE A 334 -6.41 77.49 11.75
CA ILE A 334 -5.63 78.73 11.74
C ILE A 334 -4.14 78.41 11.80
N SER A 335 -3.33 79.21 11.14
CA SER A 335 -1.87 79.11 11.24
C SER A 335 -1.37 79.52 12.63
N LYS A 336 -0.30 78.86 13.09
CA LYS A 336 0.40 79.15 14.35
C LYS A 336 0.71 80.63 14.53
N ASP A 337 1.17 81.31 13.48
CA ASP A 337 1.58 82.72 13.52
C ASP A 337 0.40 83.67 13.78
N ASN A 338 -0.81 83.23 13.43
CA ASN A 338 -2.04 84.01 13.55
C ASN A 338 -2.84 83.66 14.83
N PHE A 339 -2.42 82.64 15.60
CA PHE A 339 -3.10 82.21 16.82
C PHE A 339 -2.75 83.12 18.01
N ASN A 340 -3.45 84.26 18.14
CA ASN A 340 -3.22 85.26 19.21
C ASN A 340 -4.43 85.50 20.13
N GLY A 341 -5.43 84.61 20.11
CA GLY A 341 -6.63 84.70 20.96
C GLY A 341 -7.69 85.72 20.51
N THR A 342 -7.36 86.60 19.57
CA THR A 342 -8.28 87.65 19.06
C THR A 342 -8.42 87.66 17.53
N SER A 343 -7.79 86.72 16.82
CA SER A 343 -7.79 86.67 15.35
C SER A 343 -9.11 86.11 14.78
N GLU A 344 -9.68 86.82 13.80
CA GLU A 344 -10.86 86.41 13.02
C GLU A 344 -10.50 85.57 11.77
N LEU A 345 -9.22 85.25 11.56
CA LEU A 345 -8.70 84.60 10.35
C LEU A 345 -8.85 83.07 10.33
N TRP A 346 -9.91 82.53 10.93
CA TRP A 346 -10.17 81.10 10.93
C TRP A 346 -10.74 80.64 9.59
N GLU A 347 -10.13 79.61 9.00
CA GLU A 347 -10.53 79.09 7.69
C GLU A 347 -11.25 77.75 7.84
N ARG A 348 -12.40 77.60 7.19
CA ARG A 348 -13.11 76.31 7.13
C ARG A 348 -12.33 75.32 6.28
N ILE A 349 -12.28 74.07 6.70
CA ILE A 349 -11.62 72.99 5.94
C ILE A 349 -12.57 72.25 4.97
N LEU A 350 -13.88 72.47 5.11
CA LEU A 350 -14.95 71.84 4.33
C LEU A 350 -15.80 72.91 3.61
N GLU A 351 -16.38 72.54 2.47
CA GLU A 351 -17.31 73.40 1.71
C GLU A 351 -18.64 73.68 2.44
N GLY A 352 -18.99 72.88 3.44
CA GLY A 352 -20.20 73.03 4.24
C GLY A 352 -20.06 72.43 5.65
N SER A 353 -21.14 72.45 6.41
CA SER A 353 -21.19 71.84 7.75
C SER A 353 -21.29 70.31 7.65
N ILE A 354 -20.62 69.62 8.57
CA ILE A 354 -20.80 68.21 8.89
C ILE A 354 -22.20 68.05 9.51
N ILE A 355 -22.99 67.12 8.99
CA ILE A 355 -24.41 66.97 9.37
C ILE A 355 -24.62 65.59 9.98
N PHE A 356 -25.12 65.56 11.22
CA PHE A 356 -25.75 64.39 11.81
C PHE A 356 -27.26 64.50 11.63
N ASP A 357 -27.82 63.64 10.78
CA ASP A 357 -29.28 63.59 10.56
C ASP A 357 -29.99 62.83 11.69
N ILE A 358 -31.31 63.01 11.79
CA ILE A 358 -32.13 62.38 12.82
C ILE A 358 -32.00 60.85 12.70
N ASN A 359 -31.74 60.19 13.82
CA ASN A 359 -31.49 58.75 13.93
C ASN A 359 -30.26 58.21 13.17
N ALA A 360 -29.34 59.06 12.72
CA ALA A 360 -28.09 58.64 12.07
C ALA A 360 -26.91 58.57 13.05
N SER A 361 -26.18 57.46 13.06
CA SER A 361 -24.94 57.28 13.85
C SER A 361 -23.67 57.78 13.14
N HIS A 362 -23.76 58.07 11.84
CA HIS A 362 -22.68 58.56 11.01
C HIS A 362 -23.03 59.92 10.43
N ALA A 363 -22.04 60.81 10.39
CA ALA A 363 -22.23 62.13 9.81
C ALA A 363 -22.08 62.11 8.28
N PHE A 364 -22.85 62.96 7.61
CA PHE A 364 -22.55 63.38 6.25
C PHE A 364 -21.38 64.38 6.27
N ILE A 365 -20.35 64.11 5.46
CA ILE A 365 -19.14 64.91 5.35
C ILE A 365 -19.11 65.58 3.98
N PRO A 366 -19.14 66.92 3.89
CA PRO A 366 -18.97 67.67 2.64
C PRO A 366 -17.57 67.49 2.01
N SER A 367 -17.38 68.02 0.80
CA SER A 367 -16.07 68.02 0.13
C SER A 367 -15.05 68.87 0.91
N LEU A 368 -13.79 68.44 0.88
CA LEU A 368 -12.66 69.17 1.44
C LEU A 368 -12.28 70.37 0.56
N MET A 369 -12.01 71.52 1.17
CA MET A 369 -11.57 72.75 0.48
C MET A 369 -10.13 73.11 0.84
N ASN A 370 -9.84 73.29 2.13
CA ASN A 370 -8.51 73.70 2.62
C ASN A 370 -7.79 72.50 3.27
N THR A 371 -7.11 71.71 2.44
CA THR A 371 -6.53 70.42 2.83
C THR A 371 -5.08 70.50 3.32
N GLU A 372 -4.34 71.57 3.01
CA GLU A 372 -2.95 71.70 3.43
C GLU A 372 -2.84 72.03 4.91
N VAL A 373 -1.97 71.31 5.62
CA VAL A 373 -1.67 71.50 7.04
C VAL A 373 -0.19 71.80 7.17
N HIS A 374 0.13 72.94 7.79
CA HIS A 374 1.50 73.33 8.11
C HIS A 374 1.82 72.98 9.57
N GLU A 375 3.11 72.86 9.87
CA GLU A 375 3.58 72.61 11.24
C GLU A 375 3.08 73.71 12.20
N GLY A 376 2.36 73.29 13.24
CA GLY A 376 1.82 74.15 14.28
C GLY A 376 0.45 74.75 13.98
N ASP A 377 -0.19 74.40 12.86
CA ASP A 377 -1.58 74.79 12.60
C ASP A 377 -2.50 74.29 13.73
N VAL A 378 -3.47 75.12 14.11
CA VAL A 378 -4.42 74.83 15.20
C VAL A 378 -5.81 74.60 14.62
N PHE A 379 -6.45 73.52 15.04
CA PHE A 379 -7.81 73.16 14.65
C PHE A 379 -8.80 73.38 15.78
N ARG A 380 -10.00 73.84 15.44
CA ARG A 380 -11.14 73.93 16.37
C ARG A 380 -12.42 73.46 15.71
N ILE A 381 -13.41 73.12 16.53
CA ILE A 381 -14.74 72.71 16.09
C ILE A 381 -15.77 73.75 16.52
N VAL A 382 -16.69 74.08 15.63
CA VAL A 382 -17.77 75.06 15.85
C VAL A 382 -19.10 74.37 15.57
N VAL A 383 -20.03 74.50 16.51
CA VAL A 383 -21.37 73.91 16.42
C VAL A 383 -22.35 75.00 15.99
N ASP A 384 -23.11 74.78 14.91
CA ASP A 384 -24.14 75.71 14.44
C ASP A 384 -25.46 75.43 15.18
N GLU A 385 -26.01 74.24 14.94
CA GLU A 385 -27.26 73.74 15.52
C GLU A 385 -27.00 72.37 16.12
N PHE A 386 -27.66 72.02 17.23
CA PHE A 386 -27.49 70.71 17.86
C PHE A 386 -28.75 70.23 18.54
N ASP A 387 -28.93 68.91 18.56
CA ASP A 387 -29.91 68.25 19.41
C ASP A 387 -29.31 68.00 20.81
N PRO A 388 -29.90 68.53 21.90
CA PRO A 388 -29.41 68.31 23.27
C PRO A 388 -29.39 66.86 23.72
N LEU A 389 -30.12 65.96 23.05
CA LEU A 389 -30.14 64.52 23.33
C LEU A 389 -29.07 63.74 22.57
N GLN A 390 -28.35 64.38 21.63
CA GLN A 390 -27.26 63.73 20.91
C GLN A 390 -25.99 63.67 21.79
N GLU A 391 -25.39 62.48 21.89
CA GLU A 391 -24.23 62.24 22.75
C GLU A 391 -23.12 61.46 22.03
N GLY A 392 -21.88 61.66 22.49
CA GLY A 392 -20.72 60.87 22.08
C GLY A 392 -20.25 61.15 20.66
N ILE A 393 -20.29 62.40 20.20
CA ILE A 393 -19.81 62.79 18.88
C ILE A 393 -18.29 62.68 18.82
N SER A 394 -17.77 61.99 17.82
CA SER A 394 -16.35 61.87 17.52
C SER A 394 -16.10 62.23 16.06
N ILE A 395 -15.31 63.28 15.81
CA ILE A 395 -14.86 63.66 14.47
C ILE A 395 -13.37 63.38 14.36
N THR A 396 -12.99 62.55 13.39
CA THR A 396 -11.60 62.16 13.14
C THR A 396 -11.14 62.69 11.79
N LEU A 397 -9.98 63.34 11.76
CA LEU A 397 -9.31 63.82 10.56
C LEU A 397 -8.06 62.97 10.37
N GLN A 398 -7.89 62.39 9.18
CA GLN A 398 -6.66 61.73 8.77
C GLN A 398 -5.82 62.71 7.97
N ILE A 399 -4.55 62.84 8.33
CA ILE A 399 -3.55 63.70 7.69
C ILE A 399 -2.46 62.80 7.13
N GLU A 400 -2.25 62.88 5.83
CA GLU A 400 -1.14 62.24 5.14
C GLU A 400 0.09 63.14 5.26
N MET A 401 1.14 62.60 5.87
CA MET A 401 2.42 63.28 6.10
C MET A 401 3.12 63.51 4.75
N LYS A 402 3.63 64.72 4.53
CA LYS A 402 4.44 65.06 3.35
C LYS A 402 5.88 64.56 3.49
#